data_AF-A0A933W917-F1
#
_entry.id   AF-A0A933W917-F1
#
_cell.length_a   1.000
_cell.length_b   1.000
_cell.length_c   1.000
_cell.angle_alpha   90.00
_cell.angle_beta   90.00
_cell.angle_gamma   90.00
#
_symmetry.space_group_name_H-M   'P 1'
#
loop_
_entity.id
_entity.type
_entity.pdbx_description
1 polymer ?
#
loop_
_entity_poly.entity_id
_entity_poly.type
_entity_poly.pdbx_seq_one_letter_code
_entity_poly.pdbx_strand_id
1 'polypeptide(L)'
;MKKAISFIVAVFALVAFSSSAALADAPAAFNKCKACHKTDSDNSKWTVGPGMQGIGKRLSKDYLGKWLTDPQATFDAGGAEIEALKKGDKFKTPLKMPSVTKTMTPEDRAALIDYLGTL
;
A
#
# COMPACT_ATOMS: atom_id res chain seq x y z
N MET A 1 -17.92 -60.96 6.75
CA MET A 1 -18.80 -60.05 5.98
C MET A 1 -19.11 -58.82 6.83
N LYS A 2 -18.80 -57.61 6.34
CA LYS A 2 -19.48 -56.29 6.56
C LYS A 2 -19.84 -55.97 8.03
N LYS A 3 -19.31 -54.94 8.70
CA LYS A 3 -19.43 -53.47 8.46
C LYS A 3 -18.34 -52.79 9.32
N ALA A 4 -17.35 -52.08 8.78
CA ALA A 4 -17.38 -50.73 8.21
C ALA A 4 -17.75 -49.63 9.23
N ILE A 5 -16.74 -48.79 9.53
CA ILE A 5 -16.82 -47.34 9.78
C ILE A 5 -17.39 -46.93 11.15
N SER A 6 -16.51 -46.47 12.06
CA SER A 6 -16.57 -45.08 12.57
C SER A 6 -15.42 -44.83 13.54
N PHE A 7 -14.27 -44.40 13.02
CA PHE A 7 -13.16 -43.84 13.82
C PHE A 7 -12.55 -42.67 13.06
N ILE A 8 -13.38 -41.74 12.60
CA ILE A 8 -12.93 -40.46 12.02
C ILE A 8 -13.91 -39.38 12.46
N VAL A 9 -13.84 -38.99 13.74
CA VAL A 9 -14.40 -37.72 14.21
C VAL A 9 -13.28 -37.03 14.98
N ALA A 10 -12.51 -36.23 14.24
CA ALA A 10 -11.78 -35.03 14.68
C ALA A 10 -10.75 -34.64 13.60
N VAL A 11 -11.14 -34.70 12.32
CA VAL A 11 -10.40 -34.05 11.25
C VAL A 11 -10.80 -32.58 11.27
N PHE A 12 -9.82 -31.71 11.52
CA PHE A 12 -9.80 -30.30 11.12
C PHE A 12 -10.95 -29.43 11.65
N ALA A 13 -10.89 -29.09 12.94
CA ALA A 13 -11.58 -27.91 13.44
C ALA A 13 -10.54 -26.88 13.88
N LEU A 14 -10.55 -25.74 13.18
CA LEU A 14 -9.86 -24.48 13.47
C LEU A 14 -8.34 -24.43 13.27
N VAL A 15 -7.92 -24.44 12.00
CA VAL A 15 -6.91 -23.46 11.56
C VAL A 15 -7.67 -22.31 10.89
N ALA A 16 -8.43 -21.56 11.69
CA ALA A 16 -8.86 -20.22 11.29
C ALA A 16 -7.62 -19.34 11.36
N PHE A 17 -6.86 -19.36 10.27
CA PHE A 17 -5.77 -18.43 10.04
C PHE A 17 -6.41 -17.03 9.97
N SER A 18 -6.44 -16.34 11.11
CA SER A 18 -6.92 -14.98 11.24
C SER A 18 -5.99 -14.05 10.45
N SER A 19 -6.22 -13.91 9.15
CA SER A 19 -5.55 -12.91 8.31
C SER A 19 -6.12 -11.49 8.49
N SER A 20 -6.97 -11.25 9.48
CA SER A 20 -7.67 -9.98 9.66
C SER A 20 -6.88 -8.95 10.48
N ALA A 21 -5.73 -9.31 11.06
CA ALA A 21 -4.93 -8.39 11.86
C ALA A 21 -4.20 -7.32 11.02
N ALA A 22 -3.86 -7.60 9.75
CA ALA A 22 -3.07 -6.67 8.93
C ALA A 22 -3.83 -5.44 8.44
N LEU A 23 -5.18 -5.46 8.43
CA LEU A 23 -5.99 -4.33 7.96
C LEU A 23 -6.39 -3.37 9.09
N ALA A 24 -6.38 -3.83 10.34
CA ALA A 24 -6.82 -3.02 11.49
C ALA A 24 -5.81 -1.92 11.87
N ASP A 25 -4.51 -2.13 11.62
CA ASP A 25 -3.44 -1.19 11.99
C ASP A 25 -3.02 -0.22 10.87
N ALA A 26 -3.46 -0.46 9.63
CA ALA A 26 -3.13 0.38 8.49
C ALA A 26 -3.60 1.87 8.55
N PRO A 27 -4.66 2.26 9.32
CA PRO A 27 -4.99 3.67 9.52
C PRO A 27 -3.91 4.46 10.28
N ALA A 28 -3.17 3.82 11.18
CA ALA A 28 -2.21 4.51 12.05
C ALA A 28 -0.93 4.87 11.28
N ALA A 29 -0.39 3.92 10.51
CA ALA A 29 0.78 4.13 9.66
C ALA A 29 0.53 5.25 8.63
N PHE A 30 -0.65 5.27 8.02
CA PHE A 30 -1.00 6.27 7.02
C PHE A 30 -1.14 7.70 7.57
N ASN A 31 -1.31 7.88 8.89
CA ASN A 31 -1.40 9.22 9.48
C ASN A 31 -0.14 10.06 9.27
N LYS A 32 1.04 9.44 9.15
CA LYS A 32 2.28 10.16 8.81
C LYS A 32 2.30 10.63 7.36
N CYS A 33 1.67 9.89 6.45
CA CYS A 33 1.54 10.23 5.04
C CYS A 33 0.64 11.46 4.83
N LYS A 34 -0.39 11.63 5.68
CA LYS A 34 -1.33 12.76 5.62
C LYS A 34 -0.69 14.14 5.85
N ALA A 35 0.53 14.18 6.39
CA ALA A 35 1.30 15.42 6.52
C ALA A 35 1.61 16.05 5.16
N CYS A 36 1.82 15.22 4.12
CA CYS A 36 2.16 15.68 2.77
C CYS A 36 1.08 15.32 1.74
N HIS A 37 0.33 14.24 1.95
CA HIS A 37 -0.61 13.68 1.00
C HIS A 37 -2.06 13.86 1.45
N LYS A 38 -2.91 14.39 0.57
CA LYS A 38 -4.36 14.45 0.81
C LYS A 38 -5.04 13.20 0.25
N THR A 39 -6.11 12.77 0.91
CA THR A 39 -6.99 11.71 0.42
C THR A 39 -8.30 12.25 -0.14
N ASP A 40 -8.49 13.56 -0.16
CA ASP A 40 -9.63 14.14 -0.85
C ASP A 40 -9.44 14.11 -2.37
N SER A 41 -10.55 14.25 -3.10
CA SER A 41 -10.57 14.34 -4.56
C SER A 41 -10.23 15.74 -5.08
N ASP A 42 -9.88 16.69 -4.21
CA ASP A 42 -9.70 18.10 -4.56
C ASP A 42 -8.21 18.41 -4.80
N ASN A 43 -7.81 18.20 -6.05
CA ASN A 43 -6.43 18.39 -6.50
C ASN A 43 -5.92 19.84 -6.37
N SER A 44 -6.81 20.82 -6.10
CA SER A 44 -6.42 22.20 -5.87
C SER A 44 -5.64 22.38 -4.55
N LYS A 45 -5.88 21.50 -3.57
CA LYS A 45 -5.33 21.57 -2.21
C LYS A 45 -4.00 20.85 -2.01
N TRP A 46 -3.47 20.23 -3.06
CA TRP A 46 -2.24 19.46 -2.97
C TRP A 46 -1.03 20.37 -3.13
N THR A 47 -0.30 20.60 -2.03
CA THR A 47 0.82 21.53 -1.95
C THR A 47 2.18 20.86 -1.75
N VAL A 48 2.23 19.68 -1.13
CA VAL A 48 3.49 18.97 -0.82
C VAL A 48 3.62 17.67 -1.60
N GLY A 49 2.63 16.79 -1.52
CA GLY A 49 2.57 15.54 -2.29
C GLY A 49 1.28 15.43 -3.11
N PRO A 50 1.26 14.59 -4.16
CA PRO A 50 0.06 14.28 -4.93
C PRO A 50 -0.99 13.58 -4.06
N GLY A 51 -2.27 13.66 -4.43
CA GLY A 51 -3.32 13.00 -3.68
C GLY A 51 -3.32 11.49 -3.83
N MET A 52 -3.78 10.84 -2.77
CA MET A 52 -3.78 9.38 -2.61
C MET A 52 -5.14 8.74 -2.90
N GLN A 53 -6.20 9.54 -3.11
CA GLN A 53 -7.51 9.03 -3.54
C GLN A 53 -7.34 8.19 -4.81
N GLY A 54 -7.84 6.95 -4.84
CA GLY A 54 -7.74 6.05 -6.00
C GLY A 54 -6.33 5.57 -6.35
N ILE A 55 -5.34 5.70 -5.47
CA ILE A 55 -3.94 5.35 -5.79
C ILE A 55 -3.78 3.86 -6.14
N GLY A 56 -4.50 2.97 -5.46
CA GLY A 56 -4.48 1.53 -5.75
C GLY A 56 -5.10 1.14 -7.09
N LYS A 57 -5.87 2.05 -7.73
CA LYS A 57 -6.35 1.87 -9.11
C LYS A 57 -5.36 2.39 -10.15
N ARG A 58 -4.47 3.31 -9.75
CA ARG A 58 -3.49 3.95 -10.64
C ARG A 58 -2.16 3.23 -10.67
N LEU A 59 -1.73 2.67 -9.55
CA LEU A 59 -0.40 2.08 -9.36
C LEU A 59 -0.53 0.65 -8.87
N SER A 60 0.32 -0.23 -9.38
CA SER A 60 0.39 -1.62 -8.91
C SER A 60 0.97 -1.71 -7.50
N LYS A 61 0.64 -2.78 -6.77
CA LYS A 61 1.23 -3.06 -5.45
C LYS A 61 2.75 -3.13 -5.51
N ASP A 62 3.31 -3.76 -6.55
CA ASP A 62 4.75 -3.86 -6.77
C ASP A 62 5.40 -2.49 -6.95
N TYR A 63 4.77 -1.60 -7.73
CA TYR A 63 5.24 -0.24 -7.90
C TYR A 63 5.23 0.53 -6.58
N LEU A 64 4.14 0.42 -5.81
CA LEU A 64 4.03 1.04 -4.48
C LEU A 64 5.10 0.50 -3.51
N GLY A 65 5.41 -0.80 -3.57
CA GLY A 65 6.48 -1.41 -2.78
C GLY A 65 7.87 -0.85 -3.09
N LYS A 66 8.20 -0.69 -4.38
CA LYS A 66 9.44 -0.04 -4.81
C LYS A 66 9.50 1.42 -4.37
N TRP A 67 8.40 2.15 -4.60
CA TRP A 67 8.27 3.55 -4.24
C TRP A 67 8.46 3.80 -2.73
N LEU A 68 7.84 3.00 -1.86
CA LEU A 68 8.01 3.13 -0.40
C LEU A 68 9.42 2.77 0.07
N THR A 69 10.18 2.00 -0.71
CA THR A 69 11.55 1.59 -0.38
C THR A 69 12.55 2.68 -0.78
N ASP A 70 12.52 3.12 -2.03
CA ASP A 70 13.37 4.18 -2.55
C ASP A 70 12.61 5.02 -3.58
N PRO A 71 11.93 6.09 -3.15
CA PRO A 71 11.14 6.94 -4.03
C PRO A 71 11.99 7.61 -5.12
N GLN A 72 13.23 8.01 -4.79
CA GLN A 72 14.10 8.72 -5.73
C GLN A 72 14.62 7.76 -6.80
N ALA A 73 15.12 6.58 -6.41
CA ALA A 73 15.54 5.58 -7.39
C ALA A 73 14.35 5.10 -8.26
N THR A 74 13.15 4.97 -7.68
CA THR A 74 11.94 4.61 -8.44
C THR A 74 11.56 5.72 -9.43
N PHE A 75 11.70 7.00 -9.05
CA PHE A 75 11.47 8.14 -9.93
C PHE A 75 12.49 8.18 -11.08
N ASP A 76 13.77 7.98 -10.77
CA ASP A 76 14.87 8.03 -11.74
C ASP A 76 14.82 6.85 -12.73
N ALA A 77 14.32 5.68 -12.29
CA ALA A 77 14.06 4.54 -13.15
C ALA A 77 12.97 4.80 -14.21
N GLY A 78 12.12 5.81 -14.02
CA GLY A 78 11.09 6.21 -14.97
C GLY A 78 9.92 5.22 -15.08
N GLY A 79 9.36 5.08 -16.28
CA GLY A 79 8.17 4.27 -16.53
C GLY A 79 6.90 5.09 -16.75
N ALA A 80 5.83 4.43 -17.18
CA ALA A 80 4.58 5.11 -17.56
C ALA A 80 3.95 5.89 -16.39
N GLU A 81 4.12 5.39 -15.16
CA GLU A 81 3.67 5.99 -13.91
C GLU A 81 4.37 7.33 -13.63
N ILE A 82 5.70 7.38 -13.86
CA ILE A 82 6.51 8.59 -13.70
C ILE A 82 6.23 9.60 -14.82
N GLU A 83 6.05 9.14 -16.05
CA GLU A 83 5.70 10.02 -17.16
C GLU A 83 4.33 10.66 -16.98
N ALA A 84 3.36 9.97 -16.36
CA ALA A 84 2.09 10.55 -15.97
C ALA A 84 2.25 11.64 -14.89
N LEU A 85 3.15 11.43 -13.92
CA LEU A 85 3.47 12.43 -12.88
C LEU A 85 4.14 13.68 -13.47
N LYS A 86 5.12 13.52 -14.37
CA LYS A 86 5.86 14.62 -15.00
C LYS A 86 4.98 15.52 -15.88
N LYS A 87 3.91 14.98 -16.45
CA LYS A 87 2.90 15.75 -17.22
C LYS A 87 2.07 16.68 -16.34
N GLY A 88 2.03 16.45 -15.03
CA GLY A 88 1.34 17.32 -14.09
C GLY A 88 2.10 18.62 -13.86
N ASP A 89 1.42 19.77 -13.99
CA ASP A 89 2.07 21.07 -13.85
C ASP A 89 2.68 21.35 -12.47
N LYS A 90 2.23 20.61 -11.44
CA LYS A 90 2.63 20.76 -10.04
C LYS A 90 3.83 19.91 -9.61
N PHE A 91 4.30 18.97 -10.45
CA PHE A 91 5.30 17.96 -10.07
C PHE A 91 6.51 17.90 -11.01
N LYS A 92 6.87 19.03 -11.63
CA LYS A 92 7.99 19.16 -12.59
C LYS A 92 9.38 19.08 -11.95
N THR A 93 9.48 19.16 -10.62
CA THR A 93 10.73 18.97 -9.85
C THR A 93 10.77 17.57 -9.25
N PRO A 94 11.97 16.98 -9.05
CA PRO A 94 12.09 15.64 -8.47
C PRO A 94 11.37 15.59 -7.12
N LEU A 95 10.46 14.64 -7.00
CA LEU A 95 9.64 14.42 -5.81
C LEU A 95 10.55 14.01 -4.64
N LYS A 96 10.75 14.90 -3.66
CA LYS A 96 11.55 14.64 -2.45
C LYS A 96 10.78 13.85 -1.39
N MET A 97 10.09 12.79 -1.80
CA MET A 97 9.45 11.89 -0.83
C MET A 97 10.56 11.14 -0.06
N PRO A 98 10.56 11.15 1.28
CA PRO A 98 11.53 10.37 2.04
C PRO A 98 11.23 8.88 1.93
N SER A 99 12.28 8.06 1.93
CA SER A 99 12.14 6.62 2.13
C SER A 99 11.57 6.35 3.53
N VAL A 100 10.59 5.45 3.60
CA VAL A 100 9.95 5.08 4.88
C VAL A 100 10.59 3.86 5.52
N THR A 101 11.64 3.28 4.91
CA THR A 101 12.31 2.05 5.38
C THR A 101 12.94 2.18 6.77
N LYS A 102 13.35 3.38 7.16
CA LYS A 102 13.89 3.65 8.51
C LYS A 102 12.80 3.73 9.58
N THR A 103 11.55 3.92 9.18
CA THR A 103 10.42 4.19 10.09
C THR A 103 9.31 3.16 10.01
N MET A 104 9.40 2.20 9.07
CA MET A 104 8.39 1.17 8.83
C MET A 104 9.05 -0.17 8.52
N THR A 105 8.60 -1.23 9.17
CA THR A 105 9.01 -2.60 8.87
C THR A 105 8.49 -3.06 7.49
N PRO A 106 9.03 -4.13 6.90
CA PRO A 106 8.45 -4.72 5.68
C PRO A 106 6.96 -5.05 5.82
N GLU A 107 6.54 -5.55 6.98
CA GLU A 107 5.16 -5.89 7.30
C GLU A 107 4.27 -4.64 7.35
N ASP A 108 4.72 -3.57 8.01
CA ASP A 108 4.00 -2.29 8.04
C ASP A 108 3.81 -1.71 6.63
N ARG A 109 4.83 -1.84 5.77
CA ARG A 109 4.75 -1.39 4.38
C ARG A 109 3.76 -2.22 3.57
N ALA A 110 3.71 -3.53 3.78
CA ALA A 110 2.72 -4.39 3.13
C ALA A 110 1.29 -4.02 3.55
N ALA A 111 1.04 -3.85 4.86
CA ALA A 111 -0.25 -3.41 5.39
C ALA A 111 -0.65 -2.02 4.85
N LEU A 112 0.30 -1.09 4.76
CA LEU A 112 0.08 0.22 4.14
C LEU A 112 -0.34 0.08 2.67
N ILE A 113 0.36 -0.74 1.87
CA ILE A 113 0.02 -0.96 0.46
C ILE A 113 -1.38 -1.54 0.30
N ASP A 114 -1.77 -2.47 1.17
CA ASP A 114 -3.13 -3.02 1.18
C ASP A 114 -4.18 -1.94 1.47
N TYR A 115 -3.93 -1.07 2.45
CA TYR A 115 -4.80 0.07 2.75
C TYR A 115 -4.87 1.09 1.61
N LEU A 116 -3.75 1.41 0.96
CA LEU A 116 -3.73 2.26 -0.23
C LEU A 116 -4.59 1.69 -1.38
N GLY A 117 -4.76 0.37 -1.42
CA GLY A 117 -5.68 -0.33 -2.32
C GLY A 117 -7.16 0.00 -2.08
N THR A 118 -7.51 0.46 -0.88
CA THR A 118 -8.89 0.81 -0.48
C THR A 118 -9.24 2.28 -0.68
N LEU A 119 -8.23 3.12 -0.99
CA LEU A 119 -8.39 4.56 -1.21
C LEU A 119 -8.92 4.90 -2.61
#